data_AF-A0A974SA46-F1
#
_entry.id   AF-A0A974SA46-F1
#
_cell.length_a   1.000
_cell.length_b   1.000
_cell.length_c   1.000
_cell.angle_alpha   90.00
_cell.angle_beta   90.00
_cell.angle_gamma   90.00
#
_symmetry.space_group_name_H-M   'P 1'
#
loop_
_entity.id
_entity.type
_entity.pdbx_description
1 polymer ?
#
loop_
_entity_poly.entity_id
_entity_poly.type
_entity_poly.pdbx_seq_one_letter_code
_entity_poly.pdbx_strand_id
1 'polypeptide(L)'
;MKTTDVFGQGYRGGALERMGLGPLDLARLRPGIIYTSINAYGHEGPWAQRPGWEQLAQTVTGVAHLHGEHMGAKAPMLQPGAVADYTTGFLAALGTLIALDRRARFEAAIASGSRCRRP
;
A
#
# COMPACT_ATOMS: atom_id res chain seq x y z
N MET A 1 -12.07 -15.10 -4.05
CA MET A 1 -11.17 -15.03 -2.88
C MET A 1 -10.39 -16.30 -2.62
N LYS A 2 -10.98 -17.51 -2.57
CA LYS A 2 -10.22 -18.75 -2.28
C LYS A 2 -9.06 -19.03 -3.25
N THR A 3 -9.19 -18.62 -4.51
CA THR A 3 -8.15 -18.75 -5.56
C THR A 3 -7.31 -17.48 -5.77
N THR A 4 -7.44 -16.46 -4.92
CA THR A 4 -6.83 -15.13 -5.12
C THR A 4 -5.45 -15.01 -4.49
N ASP A 5 -4.39 -14.82 -5.26
CA ASP A 5 -3.02 -14.67 -4.71
C ASP A 5 -2.78 -13.36 -3.96
N VAL A 6 -3.32 -12.27 -4.50
CA VAL A 6 -3.10 -10.90 -4.03
C VAL A 6 -4.44 -10.17 -3.95
N PHE A 7 -4.68 -9.49 -2.85
CA PHE A 7 -5.77 -8.54 -2.68
C PHE A 7 -5.19 -7.13 -2.48
N GLY A 8 -5.47 -6.21 -3.40
CA GLY A 8 -5.01 -4.83 -3.36
C GLY A 8 -6.15 -3.86 -3.08
N GLN A 9 -5.93 -2.84 -2.23
CA GLN A 9 -6.98 -1.89 -1.86
C GLN A 9 -6.44 -0.49 -1.50
N GLY A 10 -7.29 0.51 -1.70
CA GLY A 10 -7.02 1.94 -1.44
C GLY A 10 -8.06 2.65 -0.56
N TYR A 11 -8.88 1.89 0.17
CA TYR A 11 -9.95 2.43 1.01
C TYR A 11 -9.41 2.97 2.33
N ARG A 12 -10.25 3.79 3.00
CA ARG A 12 -10.00 4.27 4.36
C ARG A 12 -9.85 3.09 5.32
N GLY A 13 -8.98 3.26 6.32
CA GLY A 13 -8.78 2.26 7.36
C GLY A 13 -10.10 1.83 8.01
N GLY A 14 -10.27 0.53 8.23
CA GLY A 14 -11.49 -0.02 8.83
C GLY A 14 -12.67 -0.17 7.86
N ALA A 15 -12.63 0.39 6.64
CA ALA A 15 -13.76 0.34 5.73
C ALA A 15 -14.06 -1.07 5.21
N LEU A 16 -13.01 -1.80 4.83
CA LEU A 16 -13.15 -3.16 4.30
C LEU A 16 -13.31 -4.20 5.39
N GLU A 17 -12.78 -3.96 6.58
CA GLU A 17 -12.98 -4.79 7.77
C GLU A 17 -14.47 -4.90 8.11
N ARG A 18 -15.24 -3.80 8.00
CA ARG A 18 -16.70 -3.83 8.18
C ARG A 18 -17.45 -4.68 7.16
N MET A 19 -16.81 -4.98 6.02
CA MET A 19 -17.34 -5.82 4.96
C MET A 19 -16.81 -7.25 5.01
N GLY A 20 -16.03 -7.61 6.04
CA GLY A 20 -15.36 -8.92 6.14
C GLY A 20 -14.23 -9.12 5.13
N LEU A 21 -13.69 -8.02 4.60
CA LEU A 21 -12.58 -7.99 3.65
C LEU A 21 -11.30 -7.45 4.29
N GLY A 22 -11.19 -7.53 5.62
CA GLY A 22 -9.99 -7.19 6.36
C GLY A 22 -8.85 -8.18 6.13
N PRO A 23 -7.60 -7.80 6.47
CA PRO A 23 -6.44 -8.66 6.26
C PRO A 23 -6.55 -10.00 7.00
N LEU A 24 -7.04 -10.00 8.24
CA LEU A 24 -7.23 -11.24 9.02
C LEU A 24 -8.38 -12.10 8.47
N ASP A 25 -9.47 -11.48 8.00
CA ASP A 25 -10.60 -12.21 7.43
C ASP A 25 -10.21 -12.92 6.14
N LEU A 26 -9.49 -12.21 5.26
CA LEU A 26 -8.99 -12.79 4.02
C LEU A 26 -7.91 -13.86 4.29
N ALA A 27 -7.05 -13.68 5.29
CA ALA A 27 -6.06 -14.69 5.67
C ALA A 27 -6.71 -15.97 6.22
N ARG A 28 -7.85 -15.87 6.93
CA ARG A 28 -8.63 -17.06 7.34
C ARG A 28 -9.26 -17.77 6.14
N LEU A 29 -9.76 -17.00 5.17
CA LEU A 29 -10.40 -17.54 3.97
C LEU A 29 -9.38 -18.17 3.01
N ARG A 30 -8.19 -17.60 2.92
CA ARG A 30 -7.06 -18.08 2.12
C ARG A 30 -5.73 -17.85 2.88
N PRO A 31 -5.24 -18.85 3.61
CA PRO A 31 -3.92 -18.79 4.23
C PRO A 31 -2.82 -18.51 3.19
N GLY A 32 -1.93 -17.56 3.47
CA GLY A 32 -0.88 -17.14 2.54
C GLY A 32 -1.32 -16.14 1.47
N ILE A 33 -2.53 -15.58 1.55
CA ILE A 33 -2.90 -14.42 0.72
C ILE A 33 -2.01 -13.22 1.03
N ILE A 34 -1.67 -12.44 0.01
CA ILE A 34 -0.96 -11.17 0.17
C ILE A 34 -1.98 -10.04 0.15
N TYR A 35 -1.98 -9.21 1.19
CA TYR A 35 -2.88 -8.06 1.32
C TYR A 35 -2.08 -6.77 1.15
N THR A 36 -2.28 -6.09 0.03
CA THR A 36 -1.61 -4.83 -0.30
C THR A 36 -2.55 -3.67 0.00
N SER A 37 -2.19 -2.86 0.98
CA SER A 37 -2.98 -1.74 1.45
C SER A 37 -2.28 -0.42 1.14
N ILE A 38 -2.99 0.50 0.52
CA ILE A 38 -2.50 1.85 0.22
C ILE A 38 -3.46 2.86 0.84
N ASN A 39 -2.92 3.89 1.47
CA ASN A 39 -3.69 5.07 1.86
C ASN A 39 -2.76 6.29 1.97
N ALA A 40 -3.34 7.49 2.03
CA ALA A 40 -2.58 8.74 1.94
C ALA A 40 -1.70 9.08 3.15
N TYR A 41 -1.99 8.54 4.34
CA TYR A 41 -1.38 9.02 5.60
C TYR A 41 -0.80 7.92 6.49
N GLY A 42 -0.81 6.66 6.02
CA GLY A 42 -0.40 5.50 6.79
C GLY A 42 -1.48 4.96 7.73
N HIS A 43 -1.15 3.88 8.42
CA HIS A 43 -2.06 3.17 9.34
C HIS A 43 -1.95 3.64 10.80
N GLU A 44 -1.06 4.58 11.07
CA GLU A 44 -0.70 5.04 12.42
C GLU A 44 -0.72 6.57 12.51
N GLY A 45 -0.77 7.07 13.75
CA GLY A 45 -0.73 8.51 14.01
C GLY A 45 -2.07 9.24 13.80
N PRO A 46 -2.08 10.57 14.00
CA PRO A 46 -3.31 11.36 14.09
C PRO A 46 -4.09 11.45 12.77
N TRP A 47 -3.45 11.14 11.63
CA TRP A 47 -4.07 11.21 10.30
C TRP A 47 -4.48 9.86 9.73
N ALA A 48 -4.31 8.75 10.47
CA ALA A 48 -4.60 7.40 9.98
C ALA A 48 -6.03 7.18 9.45
N GLN A 49 -7.00 7.96 9.96
CA GLN A 49 -8.41 7.90 9.56
C GLN A 49 -8.82 9.05 8.63
N ARG A 50 -7.90 9.94 8.28
CA ARG A 50 -8.19 11.13 7.49
C ARG A 50 -8.34 10.76 6.00
N PRO A 51 -9.32 11.35 5.27
CA PRO A 51 -9.39 11.21 3.82
C PRO A 51 -8.21 11.94 3.15
N GLY A 52 -7.62 11.30 2.15
CA GLY A 52 -6.54 11.89 1.35
C GLY A 52 -6.68 11.53 -0.13
N TRP A 53 -6.17 12.43 -0.96
CA TRP A 53 -6.05 12.31 -2.40
C TRP A 53 -4.70 12.89 -2.82
N GLU A 54 -4.29 12.61 -4.05
CA GLU A 54 -3.05 13.11 -4.66
C GLU A 54 -2.72 14.56 -4.29
N GLN A 55 -3.66 15.50 -4.48
CA GLN A 55 -3.39 16.92 -4.24
C GLN A 55 -3.07 17.20 -2.77
N LEU A 56 -3.76 16.50 -1.86
CA LEU A 56 -3.51 16.62 -0.43
C LEU A 56 -2.16 16.00 -0.08
N ALA A 57 -1.80 14.86 -0.67
CA ALA A 57 -0.50 14.22 -0.49
C ALA A 57 0.63 15.15 -0.94
N GLN A 58 0.54 15.77 -2.13
CA GLN A 58 1.53 16.75 -2.59
C GLN A 58 1.63 17.96 -1.66
N THR A 59 0.50 18.42 -1.12
CA THR A 59 0.47 19.58 -0.22
C THR A 59 1.12 19.26 1.12
N VAL A 60 0.76 18.14 1.77
CA VAL A 60 1.27 17.81 3.10
C VAL A 60 2.73 17.34 3.10
N THR A 61 3.22 16.85 1.97
CA THR A 61 4.63 16.43 1.81
C THR A 61 5.56 17.56 1.41
N GLY A 62 5.02 18.76 1.12
CA GLY A 62 5.80 19.91 0.66
C GLY A 62 6.13 19.91 -0.84
N VAL A 63 5.76 18.86 -1.57
CA VAL A 63 5.96 18.77 -3.03
C VAL A 63 5.33 19.96 -3.76
N ALA A 64 4.10 20.31 -3.39
CA ALA A 64 3.42 21.45 -4.01
C ALA A 64 4.12 22.80 -3.72
N HIS A 65 4.72 22.93 -2.53
CA HIS A 65 5.47 24.12 -2.16
C HIS A 65 6.73 24.25 -3.01
N LEU A 66 7.55 23.20 -3.06
CA LEU A 66 8.78 23.16 -3.86
C LEU A 66 8.52 23.37 -5.36
N HIS A 67 7.43 22.82 -5.88
CA HIS A 67 7.05 23.04 -7.27
C HIS A 67 6.67 24.50 -7.53
N GLY A 68 5.90 25.13 -6.62
CA GLY A 68 5.59 26.55 -6.70
C GLY A 68 6.84 27.44 -6.72
N GLU A 69 7.79 27.17 -5.80
CA GLU A 69 9.08 27.89 -5.76
C GLU A 69 9.86 27.73 -7.06
N HIS A 70 9.96 26.51 -7.60
CA HIS A 70 10.66 26.22 -8.84
C HIS A 70 10.05 26.95 -10.05
N MET A 71 8.73 27.12 -10.07
CA MET A 71 8.01 27.83 -11.13
C MET A 71 7.98 29.35 -10.93
N GLY A 72 8.61 29.88 -9.87
CA GLY A 72 8.59 31.31 -9.53
C GLY A 72 7.21 31.81 -9.08
N ALA A 73 6.34 30.92 -8.60
CA ALA A 73 5.01 31.28 -8.13
C ALA A 73 5.05 31.83 -6.71
N LYS A 74 4.08 32.70 -6.38
CA LYS A 74 3.94 33.29 -5.03
C LYS A 74 3.25 32.35 -4.02
N ALA A 75 2.80 31.18 -4.46
CA ALA A 75 2.06 30.21 -3.66
C ALA A 75 2.41 28.77 -4.11
N PRO A 76 2.18 27.76 -3.25
CA PRO A 76 2.30 26.36 -3.64
C PRO A 76 1.49 26.05 -4.89
N MET A 77 2.09 25.27 -5.80
CA MET A 77 1.46 24.79 -7.03
C MET A 77 1.54 23.28 -7.09
N LEU A 78 0.45 22.63 -7.44
CA LEU A 78 0.47 21.19 -7.68
C LEU A 78 1.32 20.86 -8.91
N GLN A 79 2.12 19.80 -8.82
CA GLN A 79 2.78 19.26 -10.00
C GLN A 79 1.73 18.70 -10.97
N PRO A 80 1.94 18.85 -12.29
CA PRO A 80 1.11 18.18 -13.27
C PRO A 80 1.27 16.65 -13.14
N GLY A 81 0.14 15.93 -13.11
CA GLY A 81 0.11 14.48 -12.95
C GLY A 81 -0.03 14.03 -11.49
N ALA A 82 -0.18 12.72 -11.30
CA ALA A 82 -0.43 12.10 -10.00
C ALA A 82 0.85 11.46 -9.45
N VAL A 83 1.83 12.30 -9.11
CA VAL A 83 3.17 11.87 -8.73
C VAL A 83 3.13 10.98 -7.48
N ALA A 84 2.38 11.37 -6.44
CA ALA A 84 2.29 10.57 -5.22
C ALA A 84 1.59 9.24 -5.49
N ASP A 85 0.47 9.25 -6.22
CA ASP A 85 -0.27 8.03 -6.60
C ASP A 85 0.59 7.07 -7.42
N TYR A 86 1.34 7.56 -8.40
CA TYR A 86 2.23 6.72 -9.21
C TYR A 86 3.35 6.15 -8.37
N THR A 87 4.06 6.98 -7.59
CA THR A 87 5.14 6.51 -6.72
C THR A 87 4.63 5.46 -5.73
N THR A 88 3.51 5.73 -5.06
CA THR A 88 2.91 4.79 -4.11
C THR A 88 2.45 3.51 -4.80
N GLY A 89 1.86 3.59 -6.00
CA GLY A 89 1.48 2.43 -6.80
C GLY A 89 2.67 1.54 -7.16
N PHE A 90 3.79 2.14 -7.61
CA PHE A 90 5.02 1.39 -7.90
C PHE A 90 5.62 0.73 -6.65
N LEU A 91 5.65 1.43 -5.52
CA LEU A 91 6.15 0.88 -4.27
C LEU A 91 5.25 -0.26 -3.76
N ALA A 92 3.93 -0.12 -3.89
CA ALA A 92 2.98 -1.17 -3.53
C ALA A 92 3.12 -2.40 -4.42
N ALA A 93 3.33 -2.22 -5.74
CA ALA A 93 3.60 -3.31 -6.66
C ALA A 93 4.91 -4.03 -6.30
N LEU A 94 5.99 -3.29 -6.03
CA LEU A 94 7.27 -3.86 -5.59
C LEU A 94 7.14 -4.65 -4.29
N GLY A 95 6.46 -4.09 -3.27
CA GLY A 95 6.21 -4.78 -2.00
C GLY A 95 5.38 -6.06 -2.19
N THR A 96 4.39 -6.02 -3.08
CA THR A 96 3.59 -7.19 -3.46
C THR A 96 4.45 -8.29 -4.10
N LEU A 97 5.32 -7.92 -5.05
CA LEU A 97 6.23 -8.86 -5.71
C LEU A 97 7.22 -9.49 -4.73
N ILE A 98 7.77 -8.71 -3.79
CA ILE A 98 8.63 -9.23 -2.72
C ILE A 98 7.87 -10.22 -1.84
N ALA A 99 6.62 -9.91 -1.48
CA ALA A 99 5.79 -10.82 -0.68
C ALA A 99 5.47 -12.12 -1.44
N LEU A 100 5.21 -12.05 -2.75
CA LEU A 100 5.01 -13.22 -3.61
C LEU A 100 6.25 -14.10 -3.67
N ASP A 101 7.44 -13.51 -3.89
CA ASP A 101 8.71 -14.24 -3.89
C ASP A 101 8.96 -14.92 -2.54
N ARG A 102 8.73 -14.22 -1.43
CA ARG A 102 8.85 -14.82 -0.08
C ARG A 102 7.92 -16.01 0.11
N ARG A 103 6.66 -15.89 -0.32
CA ARG A 103 5.69 -17.00 -0.23
C ARG A 103 6.14 -18.19 -1.06
N ALA A 104 6.54 -17.97 -2.31
CA ALA A 104 6.99 -19.04 -3.20
C ALA A 104 8.20 -19.79 -2.64
N ARG A 105 9.18 -19.07 -2.07
CA ARG A 105 10.35 -19.69 -1.42
C ARG A 105 9.98 -20.48 -0.17
N PHE A 106 9.04 -19.96 0.63
CA PHE A 106 8.55 -20.66 1.82
C PHE A 106 7.84 -21.97 1.44
N GLU A 107 6.99 -21.93 0.42
CA GLU A 107 6.28 -23.11 -0.10
C GLU A 107 7.28 -24.14 -0.67
N ALA A 108 8.28 -23.70 -1.43
CA ALA A 108 9.34 -24.57 -1.95
C ALA A 108 10.14 -25.26 -0.84
N ALA A 109 10.50 -24.53 0.22
CA ALA A 109 11.24 -25.09 1.35
C ALA A 109 10.43 -26.15 2.12
N ILE A 110 9.13 -25.92 2.29
CA ILE A 110 8.23 -26.93 2.87
C ILE A 110 8.18 -28.18 1.99
N ALA A 111 8.01 -28.01 0.67
CA ALA A 111 7.94 -29.12 -0.27
C ALA A 111 9.24 -29.95 -0.33
N SER A 112 10.40 -29.31 -0.15
CA SER A 112 11.70 -29.98 -0.14
C SER A 112 12.09 -30.58 1.22
N GLY A 113 11.21 -30.57 2.23
CA GLY A 113 11.51 -31.05 3.59
C GLY A 113 12.61 -30.25 4.30
N SER A 114 13.01 -29.12 3.73
CA SER A 114 14.08 -28.28 4.24
C SER A 114 13.48 -27.35 5.30
N ARG A 115 14.02 -27.35 6.52
CA ARG A 115 13.52 -26.44 7.57
C ARG A 115 13.76 -24.99 7.13
N CYS A 116 12.73 -24.33 6.61
CA CYS A 116 12.74 -22.88 6.43
C CYS A 116 12.85 -22.28 7.83
N ARG A 117 14.00 -21.67 8.16
CA ARG A 117 14.14 -20.91 9.41
C ARG A 117 13.07 -19.82 9.36
N ARG A 118 12.16 -19.82 10.33
CA ARG A 118 11.23 -18.70 10.52
C ARG A 118 12.06 -17.45 10.82
N PRO A 119 11.71 -16.28 10.28
CA PRO A 119 12.32 -15.02 10.67
C PRO A 119 12.08 -14.74 12.15
#